data_AF-A0A448X2P5-F1
#
_entry.id   AF-A0A448X2P5-F1
#
_cell.length_a   1.000
_cell.length_b   1.000
_cell.length_c   1.000
_cell.angle_alpha   90.00
_cell.angle_beta   90.00
_cell.angle_gamma   90.00
#
_symmetry.space_group_name_H-M   'P 1'
#
loop_
_entity.id
_entity.type
_entity.pdbx_description
1 polymer ?
#
loop_
_entity_poly.entity_id
_entity_poly.type
_entity_poly.pdbx_seq_one_letter_code
_entity_poly.pdbx_strand_id
1 'polypeptide(L)'
;MFTVMQPDYDGIFMNVAGTCENGIHGLMDAFFGFLARRTDFFFGATEETSKELLLDNFNKYRKEALMRQLKEKAESKEREDREKVRRAEREEAKIKANAAKEHPTPSNGVLLEETSVKNHVKEIEEHTSEDTLPVKVGKSGEEEPDVSAAKTESPDDDDDGFGKDKVKPNDGNGGDHPNYRWIQTLGDVEIKIPTKVI
;
A
#
# COMPACT_ATOMS: atom_id res chain seq x y z
N MET A 1 16.71 21.02 -15.49
CA MET A 1 16.28 19.62 -15.70
C MET A 1 15.81 19.11 -14.35
N PHE A 2 14.50 18.89 -14.18
CA PHE A 2 13.96 18.43 -12.90
C PHE A 2 14.22 16.93 -12.79
N THR A 3 15.22 16.56 -11.98
CA THR A 3 15.47 15.15 -11.66
C THR A 3 14.35 14.69 -10.74
N VAL A 4 13.41 13.94 -11.29
CA VAL A 4 12.51 13.06 -10.56
C VAL A 4 13.41 12.13 -9.74
N MET A 5 13.24 12.10 -8.41
CA MET A 5 13.91 11.09 -7.60
C MET A 5 13.60 9.73 -8.20
N GLN A 6 14.65 8.96 -8.53
CA GLN A 6 14.45 7.66 -9.15
C GLN A 6 13.63 6.78 -8.19
N PRO A 7 12.60 6.08 -8.70
CA PRO A 7 11.73 5.21 -7.89
C PRO A 7 12.47 4.03 -7.23
N ASP A 8 13.77 3.89 -7.53
CA ASP A 8 14.68 2.86 -7.04
C ASP A 8 14.73 2.80 -5.49
N TYR A 9 14.44 3.91 -4.80
CA TYR A 9 14.41 3.95 -3.33
C TYR A 9 13.00 3.87 -2.72
N ASP A 10 11.93 3.94 -3.53
CA ASP A 10 10.56 3.97 -3.03
C ASP A 10 10.24 2.71 -2.22
N GLY A 11 10.68 1.53 -2.67
CA GLY A 11 10.48 0.28 -1.95
C GLY A 11 11.13 0.28 -0.56
N ILE A 12 12.33 0.86 -0.44
CA ILE A 12 13.04 0.97 0.84
C ILE A 12 12.30 1.94 1.76
N PHE A 13 11.91 3.12 1.24
CA PHE A 13 11.18 4.11 2.04
C PHE A 13 9.79 3.62 2.46
N MET A 14 9.11 2.83 1.63
CA MET A 14 7.83 2.21 1.98
C MET A 14 7.99 1.18 3.09
N ASN A 15 9.05 0.34 3.05
CA ASN A 15 9.34 -0.60 4.12
C ASN A 15 9.63 0.12 5.43
N VAL A 16 10.49 1.15 5.41
CA VAL A 16 10.80 1.94 6.61
C VAL A 16 9.52 2.62 7.13
N ALA A 17 8.72 3.24 6.28
CA ALA A 17 7.46 3.89 6.66
C ALA A 17 6.47 2.90 7.30
N GLY A 18 6.42 1.65 6.81
CA GLY A 18 5.59 0.60 7.39
C GLY A 18 6.08 0.10 8.76
N THR A 19 7.39 0.15 9.02
CA THR A 19 7.99 -0.23 10.32
C THR A 19 7.96 0.87 11.36
N CYS A 20 7.86 2.14 10.93
CA CYS A 20 7.86 3.27 11.85
C CYS A 20 6.54 3.36 12.63
N GLU A 21 6.66 3.36 13.95
CA GLU A 21 5.57 3.78 14.83
C GLU A 21 5.19 5.24 14.50
N ASN A 22 3.90 5.54 14.51
CA ASN A 22 3.36 6.89 14.23
C ASN A 22 3.51 7.37 12.77
N GLY A 23 3.70 6.46 11.82
CA GLY A 23 3.63 6.75 10.38
C GLY A 23 4.67 7.79 9.92
N ILE A 24 4.21 8.87 9.27
CA ILE A 24 5.11 9.89 8.70
C ILE A 24 5.99 10.58 9.74
N HIS A 25 5.50 10.76 10.97
CA HIS A 25 6.28 11.38 12.04
C HIS A 25 7.45 10.50 12.46
N GLY A 26 7.21 9.18 12.59
CA GLY A 26 8.27 8.22 12.89
C GLY A 26 9.28 8.08 11.74
N LEU A 27 8.80 8.12 10.49
CA LEU A 27 9.69 8.12 9.32
C LEU A 27 10.62 9.35 9.32
N MET A 28 10.08 10.54 9.61
CA MET A 28 10.87 11.76 9.69
C MET A 28 11.88 11.71 10.85
N ASP A 29 11.46 11.22 12.02
CA ASP A 29 12.37 11.06 13.16
C ASP A 29 13.51 10.07 12.87
N ALA A 30 13.19 8.92 12.25
CA ALA A 30 14.18 7.95 11.81
C ALA A 30 15.16 8.54 10.78
N PHE A 31 14.65 9.34 9.84
CA PHE A 31 15.47 10.02 8.83
C PHE A 31 16.42 11.05 9.46
N PHE A 32 15.91 11.96 10.30
CA PHE A 32 16.75 12.95 10.97
C PHE A 32 17.70 12.30 11.99
N GLY A 33 17.29 11.23 12.65
CA GLY A 33 18.14 10.43 13.52
C GLY A 33 19.27 9.74 12.75
N PHE A 34 19.02 9.25 11.52
CA PHE A 34 20.06 8.76 10.64
C PHE A 34 21.06 9.85 10.29
N LEU A 35 20.58 11.04 9.86
CA LEU A 35 21.45 12.18 9.56
C LEU A 35 22.31 12.55 10.77
N ALA A 36 21.74 12.60 11.97
CA ALA A 36 22.48 12.94 13.18
C ALA A 36 23.58 11.92 13.55
N ARG A 37 23.40 10.63 13.22
CA ARG A 37 24.34 9.56 13.61
C ARG A 37 25.37 9.21 12.53
N ARG A 38 25.01 9.37 11.25
CA ARG A 38 25.76 8.79 10.12
C ARG A 38 26.24 9.83 9.13
N THR A 39 25.83 11.09 9.28
CA THR A 39 26.29 12.18 8.44
C THR A 39 26.78 13.35 9.28
N ASP A 40 27.50 14.26 8.65
CA ASP A 40 27.95 15.52 9.23
C ASP A 40 26.90 16.64 9.05
N PHE A 41 25.66 16.31 8.68
CA PHE A 41 24.64 17.29 8.29
C PHE A 41 24.43 18.41 9.32
N PHE A 42 24.46 18.10 10.62
CA PHE A 42 24.21 19.10 11.68
C PHE A 42 25.47 19.80 12.20
N PHE A 43 26.67 19.35 11.83
CA PHE A 43 27.95 19.87 12.37
C PHE A 43 28.95 20.31 11.31
N GLY A 44 28.76 19.90 10.04
CA GLY A 44 29.65 20.17 8.92
C GLY A 44 29.41 21.52 8.25
N ALA A 45 28.23 22.12 8.42
CA ALA A 45 27.86 23.44 7.91
C ALA A 45 27.20 24.30 9.00
N THR A 46 26.94 25.58 8.70
CA THR A 46 26.15 26.42 9.60
C THR A 46 24.71 25.91 9.68
N GLU A 47 24.06 26.17 10.81
CA GLU A 47 22.66 25.80 11.02
C GLU A 47 21.74 26.39 9.94
N GLU A 48 22.04 27.61 9.48
CA GLU A 48 21.28 28.31 8.46
C GLU A 48 21.33 27.60 7.10
N THR A 49 22.53 27.21 6.62
CA THR A 49 22.68 26.49 5.35
C THR A 49 22.00 25.13 5.38
N SER A 50 22.04 24.44 6.52
CA SER A 50 21.38 23.13 6.69
C SER A 50 19.86 23.26 6.62
N LYS A 51 19.30 24.31 7.24
CA LYS A 51 17.86 24.63 7.16
C LYS A 51 17.44 25.07 5.76
N GLU A 52 18.24 25.90 5.10
CA GLU A 52 17.99 26.33 3.72
C GLU A 52 17.92 25.13 2.78
N LEU A 53 18.86 24.18 2.90
CA LEU A 53 18.85 22.94 2.11
C LEU A 53 17.58 22.10 2.32
N LEU A 54 17.07 22.02 3.56
CA LEU A 54 15.81 21.32 3.84
C LEU A 54 14.61 22.03 3.22
N LEU A 55 14.54 23.36 3.37
CA LEU A 55 13.45 24.17 2.83
C LEU A 55 13.44 24.14 1.30
N ASP A 56 14.60 24.18 0.66
CA ASP A 56 14.72 24.10 -0.80
C ASP A 56 14.25 22.76 -1.33
N ASN A 57 14.70 21.65 -0.71
CA ASN A 57 14.24 20.32 -1.08
C ASN A 57 12.73 20.16 -0.85
N PHE A 58 12.22 20.62 0.30
CA PHE A 58 10.78 20.61 0.56
C PHE A 58 10.00 21.38 -0.50
N ASN A 59 10.43 22.60 -0.83
CA ASN A 59 9.76 23.44 -1.81
C ASN A 59 9.81 22.83 -3.22
N LYS A 60 10.92 22.18 -3.59
CA LYS A 60 11.05 21.46 -4.86
C LYS A 60 9.97 20.38 -4.98
N TYR A 61 9.91 19.45 -4.01
CA TYR A 61 8.98 18.33 -4.07
C TYR A 61 7.53 18.74 -3.80
N ARG A 62 7.29 19.78 -2.99
CA ARG A 62 5.95 20.36 -2.79
C ARG A 62 5.36 20.87 -4.10
N LYS A 63 6.13 21.63 -4.88
CA LYS A 63 5.68 22.15 -6.18
C LYS A 63 5.35 21.00 -7.14
N GLU A 64 6.22 19.99 -7.20
CA GLU A 64 6.03 18.82 -8.06
C GLU A 64 4.79 18.00 -7.67
N ALA A 65 4.61 17.72 -6.37
CA ALA A 65 3.46 16.99 -5.85
C ALA A 65 2.14 17.70 -6.15
N LEU A 66 2.09 19.03 -5.95
CA LEU A 66 0.90 19.83 -6.28
C LEU A 66 0.60 19.82 -7.78
N MET A 67 1.62 19.97 -8.63
CA MET A 67 1.42 19.90 -10.09
C MET A 67 0.90 18.52 -10.53
N ARG A 68 1.45 17.43 -9.97
CA ARG A 68 0.97 16.06 -10.25
C ARG A 68 -0.49 15.87 -9.83
N GLN A 69 -0.84 16.31 -8.62
CA GLN A 69 -2.21 16.20 -8.11
C GLN A 69 -3.21 17.00 -8.96
N LEU A 70 -2.84 18.23 -9.36
CA LEU A 70 -3.69 19.07 -10.21
C LEU A 70 -3.91 18.44 -11.59
N LYS A 71 -2.85 17.88 -12.18
CA LYS A 71 -2.92 17.20 -13.47
C LYS A 71 -3.84 15.97 -13.41
N GLU A 72 -3.66 15.11 -12.42
CA GLU A 72 -4.48 13.90 -12.24
C GLU A 72 -5.96 14.25 -12.02
N LYS A 73 -6.25 15.29 -11.23
CA LYS A 73 -7.62 15.77 -11.01
C LYS A 73 -8.25 16.33 -12.30
N ALA A 74 -7.48 17.06 -13.10
CA ALA A 74 -7.96 17.58 -14.39
C ALA A 74 -8.26 16.44 -15.38
N GLU A 75 -7.37 15.45 -15.47
CA GLU A 75 -7.56 14.26 -16.32
C GLU A 75 -8.75 13.40 -15.88
N SER A 76 -8.95 13.22 -14.56
CA SER A 76 -10.13 12.51 -14.04
C SER A 76 -11.42 13.24 -14.40
N LYS A 77 -11.46 14.57 -14.24
CA LYS A 77 -12.63 15.37 -14.58
C LYS A 77 -12.95 15.32 -16.07
N GLU A 78 -11.93 15.44 -16.94
CA GLU A 78 -12.13 15.34 -18.38
C GLU A 78 -12.65 13.95 -18.78
N ARG A 79 -12.14 12.89 -18.14
CA ARG A 79 -12.60 11.51 -18.37
C ARG A 79 -14.06 11.32 -17.96
N GLU A 80 -14.45 11.86 -16.80
CA GLU A 80 -15.83 11.81 -16.32
C GLU A 80 -16.78 12.60 -17.23
N ASP A 81 -16.39 13.81 -17.64
CA ASP A 81 -17.23 14.66 -18.51
C ASP A 81 -17.41 14.02 -19.90
N ARG A 82 -16.33 13.45 -20.48
CA ARG A 82 -16.38 12.70 -21.74
C ARG A 82 -17.29 11.47 -21.62
N GLU A 83 -17.27 10.77 -20.50
CA GLU A 83 -18.12 9.60 -20.30
C GLU A 83 -19.60 9.99 -20.13
N LYS A 84 -19.92 11.10 -19.44
CA LYS A 84 -21.29 11.61 -19.32
C LYS A 84 -21.88 11.99 -20.66
N VAL A 85 -21.13 12.70 -21.51
CA VAL A 85 -21.57 13.04 -22.88
C VAL A 85 -21.85 11.77 -23.69
N ARG A 86 -20.93 10.80 -23.67
CA ARG A 86 -21.11 9.51 -24.38
C ARG A 86 -22.33 8.72 -23.88
N ARG A 87 -22.67 8.80 -22.58
CA ARG A 87 -23.86 8.14 -22.03
C ARG A 87 -25.14 8.81 -22.50
N ALA A 88 -25.20 10.15 -22.46
CA ALA A 88 -26.34 10.92 -22.96
C ALA A 88 -26.62 10.66 -24.45
N GLU A 89 -25.60 10.68 -25.30
CA GLU A 89 -25.74 10.38 -26.74
C GLU A 89 -26.27 8.96 -27.00
N ARG A 90 -25.83 7.97 -26.21
CA ARG A 90 -26.33 6.58 -26.31
C ARG A 90 -27.79 6.45 -25.89
N GLU A 91 -28.22 7.20 -24.88
CA GLU A 91 -29.62 7.21 -24.43
C GLU A 91 -30.52 7.88 -25.47
N GLU A 92 -30.11 9.02 -26.02
CA GLU A 92 -30.84 9.70 -27.10
C GLU A 92 -30.93 8.84 -28.37
N ALA A 93 -29.85 8.15 -28.75
CA ALA A 93 -29.86 7.22 -29.88
C ALA A 93 -30.82 6.04 -29.66
N LYS A 94 -30.91 5.51 -28.42
CA LYS A 94 -31.85 4.44 -28.07
C LYS A 94 -33.30 4.92 -28.11
N ILE A 95 -33.58 6.12 -27.60
CA ILE A 95 -34.93 6.72 -27.65
C ILE A 95 -35.36 6.94 -29.10
N LYS A 96 -34.47 7.47 -29.96
CA LYS A 96 -34.74 7.67 -31.38
C LYS A 96 -34.92 6.34 -32.14
N ALA A 97 -34.15 5.31 -31.81
CA ALA A 97 -34.28 3.99 -32.42
C ALA A 97 -35.57 3.25 -32.00
N ASN A 98 -36.02 3.43 -30.76
CA ASN A 98 -37.31 2.91 -30.31
C ASN A 98 -38.48 3.67 -30.94
N ALA A 99 -38.40 5.00 -31.02
CA ALA A 99 -39.43 5.82 -31.68
C ALA A 99 -39.55 5.54 -33.19
N ALA A 100 -38.46 5.21 -33.88
CA ALA A 100 -38.49 4.85 -35.30
C ALA A 100 -39.05 3.44 -35.58
N LYS A 101 -39.21 2.59 -34.55
CA LYS A 101 -39.86 1.27 -34.67
C LYS A 101 -41.36 1.30 -34.41
N GLU A 102 -41.92 2.44 -34.00
CA GLU A 102 -43.35 2.61 -33.78
C GLU A 102 -44.03 3.31 -34.97
N HIS A 103 -44.45 2.52 -35.95
CA HIS A 103 -45.64 2.82 -36.76
C HIS A 103 -46.68 1.70 -36.53
N PRO A 104 -47.99 2.05 -36.56
CA PRO A 104 -48.96 1.55 -35.61
C PRO A 104 -49.73 0.33 -36.13
N THR A 105 -49.99 -0.63 -35.26
CA THR A 105 -51.09 -1.60 -35.43
C THR A 105 -52.20 -1.22 -34.45
N PRO A 106 -53.44 -0.99 -34.89
CA PRO A 106 -54.55 -0.69 -33.99
C PRO A 106 -55.23 -1.99 -33.57
N SER A 107 -55.35 -2.25 -32.27
CA SER A 107 -56.55 -2.89 -31.72
C SER A 107 -56.57 -2.86 -30.19
N ASN A 108 -57.64 -2.23 -29.68
CA ASN A 108 -58.33 -2.43 -28.41
C ASN A 108 -57.57 -2.19 -27.11
N GLY A 109 -57.95 -1.07 -26.48
CA GLY A 109 -57.48 -0.67 -25.17
C GLY A 109 -58.28 -1.22 -24.00
N VAL A 110 -57.76 -0.98 -22.81
CA VAL A 110 -58.48 -0.74 -21.56
C VAL A 110 -57.62 0.19 -20.69
N LEU A 111 -58.15 1.40 -20.50
CA LEU A 111 -58.22 2.23 -19.30
C LEU A 111 -56.94 2.59 -18.51
N LEU A 112 -56.66 3.89 -18.59
CA LEU A 112 -55.92 4.76 -17.67
C LEU A 112 -56.58 4.77 -16.28
N GLU A 113 -55.81 4.63 -15.19
CA GLU A 113 -56.11 5.37 -13.96
C GLU A 113 -54.80 5.79 -13.27
N GLU A 114 -54.69 7.09 -13.09
CA GLU A 114 -53.60 7.85 -12.52
C GLU A 114 -54.01 8.26 -11.09
N THR A 115 -53.28 7.86 -10.05
CA THR A 115 -53.39 8.52 -8.74
C THR A 115 -52.03 8.61 -8.02
N SER A 116 -51.39 9.77 -8.19
CA SER A 116 -50.96 10.70 -7.12
C SER A 116 -50.54 10.14 -5.75
N VAL A 117 -49.22 10.12 -5.52
CA VAL A 117 -48.46 10.87 -4.49
C VAL A 117 -49.07 11.11 -3.09
N LYS A 118 -48.24 10.78 -2.07
CA LYS A 118 -48.16 11.19 -0.64
C LYS A 118 -48.96 10.40 0.40
N ASN A 119 -48.23 9.79 1.34
CA ASN A 119 -48.35 9.95 2.81
C ASN A 119 -47.26 9.08 3.48
N HIS A 120 -46.15 9.66 3.96
CA HIS A 120 -45.93 10.25 5.29
C HIS A 120 -45.29 9.27 6.29
N VAL A 121 -43.98 9.48 6.47
CA VAL A 121 -43.15 9.41 7.69
C VAL A 121 -43.73 8.67 8.90
N LYS A 122 -43.00 7.65 9.36
CA LYS A 122 -42.93 7.29 10.78
C LYS A 122 -41.46 7.08 11.18
N GLU A 123 -40.96 8.10 11.84
CA GLU A 123 -39.80 8.13 12.73
C GLU A 123 -40.23 7.57 14.09
N ILE A 124 -39.44 6.67 14.69
CA ILE A 124 -39.35 6.50 16.15
C ILE A 124 -37.88 6.16 16.48
N GLU A 125 -37.28 7.09 17.20
CA GLU A 125 -35.99 7.08 17.91
C GLU A 125 -36.00 6.13 19.13
N GLU A 126 -34.83 5.68 19.59
CA GLU A 126 -34.30 5.80 20.98
C GLU A 126 -33.86 4.38 21.44
N HIS A 127 -32.83 4.12 22.23
CA HIS A 127 -31.80 4.94 22.87
C HIS A 127 -30.66 4.01 23.32
N THR A 128 -29.43 4.52 23.19
CA THR A 128 -28.29 4.49 24.14
C THR A 128 -28.31 3.59 25.38
N SER A 129 -27.18 2.93 25.66
CA SER A 129 -26.37 3.01 26.92
C SER A 129 -25.32 1.86 26.86
N GLU A 130 -24.01 2.09 26.74
CA GLU A 130 -23.06 2.65 27.73
C GLU A 130 -23.20 2.06 29.14
N ASP A 131 -22.31 1.12 29.51
CA ASP A 131 -21.50 1.13 30.74
C ASP A 131 -20.48 -0.04 30.66
N THR A 132 -19.16 0.10 30.57
CA THR A 132 -18.12 0.65 31.48
C THR A 132 -18.04 0.10 32.92
N LEU A 133 -17.15 -0.92 33.07
CA LEU A 133 -16.13 -1.08 34.13
C LEU A 133 -16.61 -1.51 35.55
N PRO A 134 -15.71 -1.85 36.50
CA PRO A 134 -14.44 -2.60 36.44
C PRO A 134 -14.27 -3.61 37.61
N VAL A 135 -13.40 -4.63 37.51
CA VAL A 135 -12.58 -5.07 38.67
C VAL A 135 -11.22 -5.61 38.19
N LYS A 136 -10.15 -5.07 38.80
CA LYS A 136 -8.73 -5.39 38.63
C LYS A 136 -8.28 -6.58 39.49
N VAL A 137 -7.06 -7.02 39.19
CA VAL A 137 -6.06 -7.77 40.00
C VAL A 137 -6.12 -9.29 39.82
N GLY A 138 -5.08 -10.00 39.39
CA GLY A 138 -3.72 -9.61 39.01
C GLY A 138 -2.84 -10.83 38.70
N LYS A 139 -1.78 -10.57 37.92
CA LYS A 139 -0.40 -11.09 38.00
C LYS A 139 -0.04 -12.51 37.51
N SER A 140 1.09 -12.51 36.77
CA SER A 140 2.02 -13.59 36.38
C SER A 140 1.44 -14.69 35.50
N GLY A 141 2.11 -15.20 34.47
CA GLY A 141 3.48 -15.07 33.99
C GLY A 141 3.65 -16.17 32.93
N GLU A 142 4.31 -15.81 31.83
CA GLU A 142 4.92 -16.62 30.77
C GLU A 142 4.47 -18.08 30.58
N GLU A 143 3.85 -18.30 29.42
CA GLU A 143 3.72 -19.59 28.74
C GLU A 143 4.97 -19.91 27.94
N GLU A 144 5.35 -21.18 27.95
CA GLU A 144 5.95 -22.01 26.90
C GLU A 144 5.53 -23.47 27.28
N PRO A 145 5.47 -24.49 26.39
CA PRO A 145 5.98 -24.54 25.02
C PRO A 145 5.08 -25.31 24.00
N ASP A 146 5.60 -25.39 22.76
CA ASP A 146 5.57 -26.56 21.85
C ASP A 146 4.26 -26.90 21.10
N VAL A 147 4.27 -26.88 19.76
CA VAL A 147 4.40 -28.09 18.90
C VAL A 147 4.22 -27.83 17.40
N SER A 148 5.13 -28.44 16.64
CA SER A 148 4.94 -29.18 15.38
C SER A 148 4.42 -28.49 14.10
N ALA A 149 5.37 -28.29 13.19
CA ALA A 149 5.46 -28.87 11.84
C ALA A 149 4.17 -29.30 11.10
N ALA A 150 3.96 -28.71 9.92
CA ALA A 150 3.31 -29.37 8.78
C ALA A 150 4.02 -29.00 7.47
N LYS A 151 4.48 -30.05 6.78
CA LYS A 151 5.06 -30.04 5.43
C LYS A 151 4.02 -29.65 4.37
N THR A 152 4.45 -28.93 3.34
CA THR A 152 3.91 -29.10 1.99
C THR A 152 5.00 -28.89 0.97
N GLU A 153 5.37 -29.98 0.29
CA GLU A 153 6.14 -29.96 -0.96
C GLU A 153 5.17 -29.76 -2.12
N SER A 154 5.54 -28.94 -3.11
CA SER A 154 5.47 -29.32 -4.53
C SER A 154 6.30 -28.36 -5.40
N PRO A 155 6.85 -28.85 -6.51
CA PRO A 155 7.93 -28.24 -7.28
C PRO A 155 7.41 -27.40 -8.45
N ASP A 156 8.19 -26.43 -8.90
CA ASP A 156 8.29 -26.19 -10.35
C ASP A 156 9.64 -25.55 -10.69
N ASP A 157 10.18 -26.07 -11.79
CA ASP A 157 11.48 -25.85 -12.39
C ASP A 157 11.27 -24.86 -13.53
N ASP A 158 11.98 -23.73 -13.53
CA ASP A 158 12.21 -22.96 -14.75
C ASP A 158 13.64 -22.38 -14.70
N ASP A 159 14.46 -23.02 -15.54
CA ASP A 159 15.83 -22.73 -15.90
C ASP A 159 15.97 -21.34 -16.53
N ASP A 160 16.85 -20.51 -15.95
CA ASP A 160 17.53 -19.45 -16.69
C ASP A 160 18.97 -19.33 -16.17
N GLY A 161 19.80 -20.19 -16.75
CA GLY A 161 21.25 -20.11 -16.93
C GLY A 161 22.02 -19.04 -16.16
N PHE A 162 22.68 -19.44 -15.08
CA PHE A 162 24.04 -18.99 -14.70
C PHE A 162 24.59 -19.92 -13.60
N GLY A 163 25.64 -20.67 -13.92
CA GLY A 163 26.56 -21.33 -12.97
C GLY A 163 26.24 -22.78 -12.60
N LYS A 164 27.02 -23.74 -13.13
CA LYS A 164 27.02 -25.17 -12.78
C LYS A 164 27.44 -25.48 -11.32
N ASP A 165 27.60 -24.46 -10.49
CA ASP A 165 28.12 -24.55 -9.12
C ASP A 165 27.17 -23.94 -8.07
N LYS A 166 25.89 -23.74 -8.41
CA LYS A 166 24.87 -23.32 -7.43
C LYS A 166 24.49 -24.52 -6.55
N VAL A 167 25.04 -24.57 -5.34
CA VAL A 167 24.67 -25.55 -4.31
C VAL A 167 23.28 -25.19 -3.79
N LYS A 168 22.41 -26.20 -3.59
CA LYS A 168 21.10 -26.02 -2.97
C LYS A 168 21.28 -25.35 -1.59
N PRO A 169 20.55 -24.26 -1.28
CA PRO A 169 20.64 -23.64 0.03
C PRO A 169 20.29 -24.62 1.16
N ASN A 170 20.98 -24.49 2.29
CA ASN A 170 20.60 -25.18 3.53
C ASN A 170 19.40 -24.48 4.20
N ASP A 171 18.82 -25.09 5.23
CA ASP A 171 17.65 -24.55 5.95
C ASP A 171 17.89 -23.16 6.57
N GLY A 172 19.16 -22.78 6.75
CA GLY A 172 19.57 -21.47 7.21
C GLY A 172 19.89 -20.48 6.08
N ASN A 173 19.35 -20.68 4.88
CA ASN A 173 19.56 -19.85 3.69
C ASN A 173 21.04 -19.61 3.35
N GLY A 174 21.90 -20.57 3.67
CA GLY A 174 23.33 -20.56 3.40
C GLY A 174 23.77 -21.78 2.62
N GLY A 175 25.01 -22.23 2.83
CA GLY A 175 25.60 -23.34 2.06
C GLY A 175 26.42 -24.29 2.91
N ASP A 176 26.32 -25.57 2.56
CA ASP A 176 27.12 -26.65 3.15
C ASP A 176 28.27 -27.01 2.20
N HIS A 177 29.51 -26.85 2.69
CA HIS A 177 30.73 -27.22 1.98
C HIS A 177 31.54 -28.26 2.77
N PRO A 178 32.49 -28.97 2.13
CA PRO A 178 33.26 -30.02 2.81
C PRO A 178 34.06 -29.54 4.04
N ASN A 179 34.52 -28.28 4.05
CA ASN A 179 35.42 -27.75 5.09
C ASN A 179 34.78 -26.66 5.95
N TYR A 180 33.55 -26.24 5.63
CA TYR A 180 32.84 -25.21 6.38
C TYR A 180 31.35 -25.23 6.01
N ARG A 181 30.52 -24.72 6.91
CA ARG A 181 29.11 -24.45 6.68
C ARG A 181 28.79 -23.04 7.11
N TRP A 182 27.88 -22.38 6.41
CA TRP A 182 27.38 -21.08 6.83
C TRP A 182 25.86 -21.02 6.73
N ILE A 183 25.26 -20.14 7.54
CA ILE A 183 23.84 -19.77 7.52
C ILE A 183 23.73 -18.25 7.57
N GLN A 184 22.64 -17.70 7.06
CA GLN A 184 22.40 -16.26 6.95
C GLN A 184 20.98 -15.90 7.39
N THR A 185 20.86 -14.80 8.12
CA THR A 185 19.61 -14.05 8.32
C THR A 185 19.69 -12.68 7.64
N LEU A 186 18.68 -11.83 7.78
CA LEU A 186 18.79 -10.44 7.32
C LEU A 186 19.77 -9.61 8.17
N GLY A 187 20.06 -10.04 9.40
CA GLY A 187 20.87 -9.30 10.36
C GLY A 187 22.32 -9.79 10.49
N ASP A 188 22.57 -11.07 10.22
CA ASP A 188 23.87 -11.69 10.44
C ASP A 188 24.16 -12.91 9.55
N VAL A 189 25.42 -13.37 9.62
CA VAL A 189 25.92 -14.59 8.99
C VAL A 189 26.73 -15.37 10.02
N GLU A 190 26.39 -16.64 10.23
CA GLU A 190 27.12 -17.55 11.13
C GLU A 190 27.92 -18.56 10.28
N ILE A 191 29.22 -18.70 10.56
CA ILE A 191 30.13 -19.62 9.84
C ILE A 191 30.73 -20.64 10.82
N LYS A 192 30.63 -21.93 10.49
CA LYS A 192 31.19 -23.05 11.25
C LYS A 192 32.30 -23.74 10.46
N ILE A 193 33.52 -23.71 10.98
CA ILE A 193 34.71 -24.33 10.37
C ILE A 193 35.20 -25.46 11.30
N PRO A 194 35.02 -26.74 10.92
CA PRO A 194 35.57 -27.85 11.70
C PRO A 194 37.10 -27.79 11.74
N THR A 195 37.67 -27.80 12.93
CA THR A 195 39.11 -27.92 13.11
C THR A 195 39.49 -29.40 13.29
N LYS A 196 40.63 -29.80 12.72
CA LYS A 196 41.23 -31.10 13.05
C LYS A 196 41.95 -30.94 14.38
N VAL A 197 41.26 -31.17 15.48
CA VAL A 197 41.92 -31.31 16.79
C VAL A 197 42.68 -32.64 16.75
N ILE A 198 44.00 -32.56 16.80
CA ILE A 198 44.92 -33.72 16.89
C ILE A 198 44.97 -34.19 18.33
#